data_AF-A0A966YV34-F1
#
_entry.id   AF-A0A966YV34-F1
#
_cell.length_a   1.000
_cell.length_b   1.000
_cell.length_c   1.000
_cell.angle_alpha   90.00
_cell.angle_beta   90.00
_cell.angle_gamma   90.00
#
_symmetry.space_group_name_H-M   'P 1'
#
loop_
_entity.id
_entity.type
_entity.pdbx_description
1 polymer ?
#
loop_
_entity_poly.entity_id
_entity_poly.type
_entity_poly.pdbx_seq_one_letter_code
_entity_poly.pdbx_strand_id
1 'polypeptide(L)' 'MQERLSLCETHSNQLEITGDQLTGQVLGDIVDGVAKNRFVESACARFDLNKRSAIVIGDGANDLLMMADCGLSVA' A
#
# COMPACT_ATOMS: atom_id res chain seq x y z
N MET A 1 0.87 10.68 8.38
CA MET A 1 0.32 9.61 9.27
C MET A 1 1.40 8.67 9.78
N GLN A 2 2.42 8.34 8.96
CA GLN A 2 3.52 7.46 9.34
C GLN A 2 4.13 7.80 10.71
N GLU A 3 4.66 9.02 10.89
CA GLU A 3 5.28 9.45 12.15
C GLU A 3 4.31 9.43 13.33
N ARG A 4 3.07 9.89 13.11
CA ARG A 4 2.04 9.97 14.15
C ARG A 4 1.68 8.60 14.73
N LEU A 5 1.77 7.54 13.94
CA LEU A 5 1.42 6.16 14.32
C LEU A 5 2.64 5.24 14.43
N SER A 6 3.85 5.79 14.26
CA SER A 6 5.11 5.03 14.23
C SER A 6 5.09 3.84 13.25
N LEU A 7 4.54 4.04 12.05
CA LEU A 7 4.51 3.02 11.01
C LEU A 7 5.91 2.84 10.38
N CYS A 8 6.31 1.59 10.14
CA CYS A 8 7.59 1.27 9.51
C CYS A 8 7.67 1.78 8.06
N GLU A 9 6.55 1.77 7.34
CA GLU A 9 6.46 2.22 5.95
C GLU A 9 5.06 2.74 5.61
N THR A 10 4.98 3.60 4.60
CA THR A 10 3.70 4.01 3.99
C THR A 10 3.88 4.21 2.50
N HIS A 11 2.88 3.81 1.72
CA HIS A 11 2.84 4.01 0.27
C HIS A 11 1.50 4.65 -0.11
N SER A 12 1.56 5.72 -0.88
CA SER A 12 0.39 6.43 -1.39
C SER A 12 0.74 7.14 -2.70
N ASN A 13 -0.29 7.51 -3.47
CA ASN A 13 -0.11 8.45 -4.57
C ASN A 13 0.44 9.78 -4.03
N GLN A 14 1.35 10.37 -4.78
CA GLN A 14 1.83 11.72 -4.52
C GLN A 14 1.11 12.66 -5.47
N LEU A 15 0.43 13.67 -4.93
CA LEU A 15 -0.23 14.68 -5.75
C LEU A 15 0.75 15.80 -6.07
N GLU A 16 0.72 16.28 -7.30
CA GLU A 16 1.52 17.42 -7.70
C GLU A 16 0.94 18.71 -7.09
N ILE A 17 1.83 19.48 -6.46
CA ILE A 17 1.52 20.78 -5.85
C ILE A 17 2.39 21.82 -6.53
N THR A 18 1.78 22.91 -6.99
CA THR A 18 2.49 24.08 -7.52
C THR A 18 1.99 25.31 -6.78
N GLY A 19 2.90 26.00 -6.08
CA GLY A 19 2.52 27.02 -5.09
C GLY A 19 1.74 26.37 -3.94
N ASP A 20 0.56 26.91 -3.63
CA ASP A 20 -0.35 26.39 -2.60
C ASP A 20 -1.59 25.68 -3.18
N GLN A 21 -1.52 25.23 -4.45
CA GLN A 21 -2.65 24.60 -5.14
C GLN A 21 -2.29 23.21 -5.69
N LEU A 22 -3.27 22.30 -5.63
CA LEU A 22 -3.21 21.00 -6.30
C LEU A 22 -3.42 21.20 -7.80
N THR A 23 -2.54 20.63 -8.60
CA THR A 23 -2.65 20.72 -10.08
C THR A 23 -3.66 19.72 -10.65
N GLY A 24 -4.07 18.72 -9.85
CA GLY A 24 -4.91 17.60 -10.27
C GLY A 24 -4.13 16.44 -10.89
N GLN A 25 -2.80 16.52 -10.93
CA GLN A 25 -1.93 15.45 -11.44
C GLN A 25 -1.37 14.58 -10.31
N VAL A 26 -1.11 13.32 -10.63
CA VAL A 26 -0.39 12.38 -9.76
C VAL A 26 1.06 12.29 -10.24
N LEU A 27 2.00 12.41 -9.32
CA LEU A 27 3.43 12.24 -9.57
C LEU A 27 3.83 10.77 -9.44
N GLY A 28 4.59 10.29 -10.43
CA GLY A 28 5.14 8.93 -10.42
C GLY A 28 4.09 7.85 -10.61
N ASP A 29 4.37 6.67 -10.05
CA ASP A 29 3.53 5.50 -10.21
C ASP A 29 2.27 5.56 -9.35
N ILE A 30 1.17 5.06 -9.91
CA ILE A 30 -0.12 4.98 -9.21
C ILE A 30 -0.16 3.75 -8.30
N VAL A 31 -0.58 3.96 -7.05
CA VAL A 31 -0.88 2.92 -6.07
C VAL A 31 -2.25 2.30 -6.37
N ASP A 32 -2.27 1.38 -7.33
CA ASP A 32 -3.41 0.53 -7.65
C ASP A 32 -3.37 -0.81 -6.87
N GLY A 33 -4.36 -1.68 -7.09
CA GLY A 33 -4.42 -2.99 -6.42
C GLY A 33 -3.20 -3.90 -6.68
N VAL A 34 -2.59 -3.79 -7.87
CA VAL A 34 -1.38 -4.56 -8.21
C VAL A 34 -0.17 -4.00 -7.45
N ALA A 35 -0.03 -2.68 -7.40
CA ALA A 35 1.01 -2.01 -6.63
C ALA A 35 0.89 -2.33 -5.13
N LYS A 36 -0.33 -2.27 -4.58
CA LYS A 36 -0.61 -2.67 -3.20
C LYS A 36 -0.18 -4.10 -2.91
N ASN A 37 -0.49 -5.05 -3.81
CA ASN A 37 0.00 -6.42 -3.67
C ASN A 37 1.53 -6.49 -3.62
N ARG A 38 2.21 -5.84 -4.56
CA ARG A 38 3.69 -5.80 -4.60
C ARG A 38 4.31 -5.19 -3.36
N PHE A 39 3.68 -4.18 -2.76
CA PHE A 39 4.17 -3.59 -1.51
C PHE A 39 4.12 -4.58 -0.35
N VAL A 40 3.02 -5.33 -0.19
CA VAL A 40 2.95 -6.38 0.83
C VAL A 40 3.99 -7.47 0.60
N GLU A 41 4.15 -7.94 -0.64
CA GLU A 41 5.17 -8.94 -1.00
C GLU A 41 6.59 -8.44 -0.67
N SER A 42 6.89 -7.20 -1.06
CA SER A 42 8.19 -6.57 -0.79
C SER A 42 8.42 -6.39 0.71
N ALA A 43 7.38 -6.02 1.46
CA ALA A 43 7.45 -5.86 2.90
C ALA A 43 7.77 -7.17 3.62
N CYS A 44 7.11 -8.26 3.23
CA CYS A 44 7.40 -9.60 3.75
C CYS A 44 8.81 -10.07 3.38
N ALA A 45 9.24 -9.84 2.13
CA ALA A 45 10.54 -10.26 1.63
C ALA A 45 11.71 -9.64 2.41
N ARG A 46 11.57 -8.40 2.92
CA ARG A 46 12.60 -7.78 3.78
C ARG A 46 12.85 -8.53 5.09
N PHE A 47 11.89 -9.34 5.53
CA PHE A 47 12.00 -10.17 6.73
C PHE A 47 12.20 -11.65 6.40
N ASP A 48 12.51 -11.99 5.14
CA ASP A 48 12.60 -13.37 4.64
C ASP A 48 11.30 -14.17 4.86
N LEU A 49 10.16 -13.46 4.79
CA LEU A 49 8.83 -14.03 4.92
C LEU A 49 8.11 -14.01 3.57
N ASN A 50 7.13 -14.90 3.43
CA ASN A 50 6.18 -14.84 2.33
C ASN A 50 4.86 -14.19 2.77
N LYS A 51 4.01 -13.85 1.81
CA LYS A 51 2.73 -13.19 2.05
C LYS A 51 1.76 -14.01 2.91
N ARG A 52 1.90 -15.34 2.97
CA ARG A 52 1.10 -16.20 3.87
C ARG A 52 1.43 -16.01 5.34
N SER A 53 2.52 -15.32 5.67
CA SER A 53 2.83 -14.89 7.03
C SER A 53 2.23 -13.53 7.39
N ALA A 54 1.56 -12.85 6.45
CA ALA A 54 0.99 -11.53 6.66
C ALA A 54 -0.49 -11.58 7.03
N ILE A 55 -0.90 -10.60 7.84
CA ILE A 55 -2.29 -10.20 8.02
C ILE A 55 -2.52 -8.97 7.13
N VAL A 56 -3.52 -9.02 6.27
CA VAL A 56 -3.86 -7.94 5.33
C VAL A 56 -5.29 -7.49 5.60
N ILE A 57 -5.49 -6.17 5.65
CA ILE A 57 -6.78 -5.53 5.94
C ILE A 57 -7.12 -4.58 4.79
N GLY A 58 -8.36 -4.62 4.30
CA GLY A 58 -8.85 -3.73 3.24
C GLY A 58 -10.38 -3.74 3.17
N ASP A 59 -11.00 -2.67 2.67
CA ASP A 59 -12.45 -2.45 2.74
C ASP A 59 -13.17 -2.51 1.38
N GLY A 60 -12.41 -2.58 0.27
CA GLY A 60 -12.98 -2.42 -1.07
C GLY A 60 -12.38 -3.31 -2.16
N ALA A 61 -13.00 -3.25 -3.35
CA ALA A 61 -12.60 -4.06 -4.50
C ALA A 61 -11.14 -3.82 -4.96
N ASN A 62 -10.60 -2.62 -4.72
CA ASN A 62 -9.21 -2.27 -5.06
C ASN A 62 -8.18 -3.03 -4.19
N ASP A 63 -8.60 -3.58 -3.05
CA ASP A 63 -7.73 -4.31 -2.12
C ASP A 63 -7.73 -5.82 -2.37
N LEU A 64 -8.64 -6.34 -3.21
CA LEU A 64 -8.79 -7.79 -3.44
C LEU A 64 -7.48 -8.46 -3.85
N LEU A 65 -6.68 -7.81 -4.71
CA LEU A 65 -5.37 -8.34 -5.12
C LEU A 65 -4.35 -8.32 -3.97
N MET A 66 -4.35 -7.26 -3.17
CA MET A 66 -3.51 -7.16 -1.97
C MET A 66 -3.93 -8.18 -0.89
N MET A 67 -5.22 -8.49 -0.79
CA MET A 67 -5.81 -9.43 0.17
C MET A 67 -5.71 -10.89 -0.26
N ALA A 68 -5.56 -11.17 -1.55
CA ALA A 68 -5.43 -12.54 -2.06
C ALA A 68 -4.12 -13.21 -1.59
N ASP A 69 -4.15 -14.53 -1.34
CA ASP A 69 -2.96 -15.34 -0.98
C ASP A 69 -2.15 -14.84 0.23
N CYS A 70 -2.77 -14.08 1.15
CA CYS A 70 -2.19 -13.79 2.46
C CYS A 70 -2.60 -14.83 3.51
N GLY A 71 -1.95 -14.79 4.67
CA GLY A 71 -2.24 -15.73 5.76
C GLY A 71 -3.61 -15.51 6.38
N LEU A 72 -3.93 -14.24 6.65
CA LEU A 72 -5.24 -13.82 7.13
C LEU A 72 -5.65 -12.53 6.43
N SER A 73 -6.85 -12.53 5.88
CA SER A 73 -7.46 -11.37 5.27
C SER A 73 -8.64 -10.89 6.12
N VAL A 74 -8.75 -9.59 6.34
CA VAL A 74 -9.87 -8.95 7.03
C VAL A 74 -10.51 -7.92 6.11
N ALA A 75 -11.80 -8.10 5.86
CA ALA A 75 -12.66 -7.21 5.08
C ALA A 75 -13.64 -6.46 6.00
#